data_AF-A0A957BVU5-F1
#
_entry.id   AF-A0A957BVU5-F1
#
_cell.length_a   1.000
_cell.length_b   1.000
_cell.length_c   1.000
_cell.angle_alpha   90.00
_cell.angle_beta   90.00
_cell.angle_gamma   90.00
#
_symmetry.space_group_name_H-M   'P 1'
#
loop_
_entity.id
_entity.type
_entity.pdbx_description
1 polymer ?
#
loop_
_entity_poly.entity_id
_entity_poly.type
_entity_poly.pdbx_seq_one_letter_code
_entity_poly.pdbx_strand_id
1 'polypeptide(L)'
;AALDVLLVYAFYARQDTMTPAVIGFFSLLLYLAVTLLLLPTLGLFSLMIADSVKHIAHTCISAILLHRRLRGMGEQRLAMTTGQTGLAALTMGAALVLVLPSLQTSIGAATLIHEILVVGIGGALAVVIFIGMAILLRIQELRWLYDLVRRRVAQ
;
A
#
# COMPACT_ATOMS: atom_id res chain seq x y z
N ALA A 1 0.76 -0.43 6.45
CA ALA A 1 0.33 0.77 7.21
C ALA A 1 -1.17 1.06 7.06
N ALA A 2 -1.70 1.40 5.88
CA ALA A 2 -3.12 1.80 5.75
C ALA A 2 -4.14 0.73 6.21
N LEU A 3 -3.94 -0.54 5.79
CA LEU A 3 -4.78 -1.66 6.22
C LEU A 3 -4.66 -1.95 7.73
N ASP A 4 -3.48 -1.67 8.28
CA ASP A 4 -3.12 -1.98 9.66
C ASP A 4 -3.99 -1.20 10.65
N VAL A 5 -4.14 0.10 10.39
CA VAL A 5 -4.98 1.02 11.18
C VAL A 5 -6.45 0.59 11.14
N LEU A 6 -6.96 0.21 9.97
CA LEU A 6 -8.35 -0.25 9.81
C LEU A 6 -8.60 -1.56 10.58
N LEU A 7 -7.65 -2.49 10.57
CA LEU A 7 -7.76 -3.75 11.31
C LEU A 7 -7.76 -3.50 12.82
N VAL A 8 -6.89 -2.62 13.32
CA VAL A 8 -6.90 -2.24 14.75
C VAL A 8 -8.23 -1.62 15.15
N TYR A 9 -8.79 -0.72 14.35
CA TYR A 9 -10.12 -0.16 14.61
C TYR A 9 -11.22 -1.21 14.56
N ALA A 10 -11.13 -2.21 13.68
CA ALA A 10 -12.08 -3.31 13.63
C ALA A 10 -12.05 -4.18 14.90
N PHE A 11 -10.86 -4.42 15.46
CA PHE A 11 -10.71 -5.10 16.76
C PHE A 11 -11.27 -4.27 17.91
N TYR A 12 -10.98 -2.96 17.94
CA TYR A 12 -11.49 -2.04 18.96
C TYR A 12 -13.00 -1.89 18.92
N ALA A 13 -13.61 -1.83 17.73
CA ALA A 13 -15.06 -1.82 17.57
C ALA A 13 -15.74 -3.08 18.14
N ARG A 14 -14.98 -4.18 18.25
CA ARG A 14 -15.43 -5.44 18.87
C ARG A 14 -15.04 -5.56 20.34
N GLN A 15 -14.59 -4.47 20.96
CA GLN A 15 -14.08 -4.44 22.34
C GLN A 15 -12.92 -5.43 22.59
N ASP A 16 -12.22 -5.86 21.54
CA ASP A 16 -11.06 -6.74 21.63
C ASP A 16 -9.79 -5.90 21.52
N THR A 17 -9.25 -5.48 22.66
CA THR A 17 -8.04 -4.65 22.72
C THR A 17 -6.77 -5.48 22.89
N MET A 18 -6.89 -6.69 23.45
CA MET A 18 -5.74 -7.56 23.75
C MET A 18 -5.18 -8.21 22.49
N THR A 19 -6.05 -8.64 21.58
CA THR A 19 -5.63 -9.32 20.35
C THR A 19 -4.71 -8.44 19.48
N PRO A 20 -5.07 -7.20 19.09
CA PRO A 20 -4.17 -6.34 18.32
C PRO A 20 -2.91 -5.96 19.11
N ALA A 21 -2.99 -5.82 20.44
CA ALA A 21 -1.82 -5.50 21.27
C ALA A 21 -0.77 -6.63 21.25
N VAL A 22 -1.20 -7.88 21.36
CA VAL A 22 -0.29 -9.04 21.32
C VAL A 22 0.35 -9.19 19.94
N ILE A 23 -0.40 -9.03 18.86
CA ILE A 23 0.14 -9.07 17.48
C ILE A 23 1.15 -7.93 17.28
N GLY A 24 0.84 -6.73 17.79
CA GLY A 24 1.73 -5.57 17.81
C GLY A 24 3.06 -5.87 18.49
N PHE A 25 3.00 -6.50 19.66
CA PHE A 25 4.18 -6.90 20.42
C PHE A 25 5.06 -7.91 19.65
N PHE A 26 4.47 -8.97 19.08
CA PHE A 26 5.22 -9.93 18.27
C PHE A 26 5.83 -9.30 17.02
N SER A 27 5.10 -8.37 16.38
CA SER A 27 5.59 -7.66 15.20
C SER A 27 6.76 -6.73 15.55
N LEU A 28 6.73 -6.10 16.73
CA LEU A 28 7.85 -5.32 17.25
C LEU A 28 9.08 -6.20 17.54
N LEU A 29 8.87 -7.40 18.10
CA LEU A 29 9.96 -8.35 18.34
C LEU A 29 10.59 -8.82 17.02
N LEU A 30 9.76 -9.09 16.00
CA LEU A 30 10.21 -9.39 14.65
C LEU A 30 11.02 -8.23 14.04
N TYR A 31 10.55 -6.99 14.22
CA TYR A 31 11.28 -5.80 13.79
C TYR A 31 12.68 -5.73 14.42
N LEU A 32 12.81 -5.95 15.73
CA LEU A 32 14.11 -5.98 16.40
C LEU A 32 15.00 -7.09 15.84
N ALA A 33 14.47 -8.29 15.69
CA ALA A 33 15.22 -9.44 15.18
C ALA A 33 15.77 -9.19 13.77
N VAL A 34 14.92 -8.71 12.85
CA VAL A 34 15.32 -8.39 11.47
C VAL A 34 16.32 -7.24 11.45
N THR A 35 16.08 -6.19 12.25
CA THR A 35 17.00 -5.06 12.34
C THR A 35 18.38 -5.51 12.80
N LEU A 36 18.48 -6.23 13.91
CA LEU A 36 19.78 -6.69 14.46
C LEU A 36 20.53 -7.61 13.49
N LEU A 37 19.81 -8.44 12.74
CA LEU A 37 20.41 -9.35 11.76
C LEU A 37 20.94 -8.61 10.52
N LEU A 38 20.21 -7.59 10.04
CA LEU A 38 20.53 -6.87 8.80
C LEU A 38 21.36 -5.60 9.04
N LEU A 39 21.44 -5.10 10.28
CA LEU A 39 22.24 -3.92 10.63
C LEU A 39 23.70 -4.02 10.17
N PRO A 40 24.43 -5.14 10.37
CA PRO A 40 25.84 -5.22 9.95
C PRO A 40 26.03 -5.26 8.43
N THR A 41 25.03 -5.71 7.66
CA THR A 41 25.15 -5.87 6.19
C THR A 41 24.58 -4.69 5.42
N LEU A 42 23.49 -4.10 5.90
CA LEU A 42 22.69 -3.09 5.18
C LEU A 42 22.64 -1.72 5.88
N GLY A 43 23.26 -1.59 7.07
CA GLY A 43 23.31 -0.32 7.81
C GLY A 43 21.90 0.22 8.09
N LEU A 44 21.66 1.49 7.77
CA LEU A 44 20.37 2.16 8.03
C LEU A 44 19.19 1.55 7.23
N PHE A 45 19.45 0.95 6.06
CA PHE A 45 18.40 0.32 5.24
C PHE A 45 17.74 -0.87 5.92
N SER A 46 18.43 -1.48 6.90
CA SER A 46 17.87 -2.54 7.75
C SER A 46 16.59 -2.10 8.45
N LEU A 47 16.50 -0.82 8.88
CA LEU A 47 15.32 -0.26 9.54
C LEU A 47 14.12 -0.21 8.60
N MET A 48 14.32 0.19 7.34
CA MET A 48 13.25 0.30 6.35
C MET A 48 12.69 -1.08 5.97
N ILE A 49 13.58 -2.06 5.83
CA ILE A 49 13.20 -3.45 5.55
C ILE A 49 12.47 -4.05 6.75
N ALA A 50 13.02 -3.88 7.95
CA ALA A 50 12.41 -4.37 9.18
C ALA A 50 11.02 -3.75 9.39
N ASP A 51 10.84 -2.45 9.15
CA ASP A 51 9.56 -1.76 9.29
C ASP A 51 8.51 -2.28 8.29
N SER A 52 8.93 -2.51 7.04
CA SER A 52 8.09 -3.11 6.01
C SER A 52 7.63 -4.52 6.40
N VAL A 53 8.57 -5.37 6.85
CA VAL A 53 8.29 -6.73 7.31
C VAL A 53 7.35 -6.74 8.51
N LYS A 54 7.59 -5.85 9.49
CA LYS A 54 6.71 -5.66 10.66
C LYS A 54 5.28 -5.36 10.24
N HIS A 55 5.07 -4.37 9.36
CA HIS A 55 3.72 -4.01 8.93
C HIS A 55 3.04 -5.11 8.11
N ILE A 56 3.77 -5.83 7.26
CA ILE A 56 3.23 -6.98 6.52
C ILE A 56 2.81 -8.07 7.49
N ALA A 57 3.67 -8.44 8.45
CA ALA A 57 3.36 -9.47 9.44
C ALA A 57 2.13 -9.10 10.28
N HIS A 58 2.11 -7.87 10.81
CA HIS A 58 0.99 -7.40 11.63
C HIS A 58 -0.33 -7.38 10.86
N THR A 59 -0.32 -6.85 9.63
CA THR A 59 -1.50 -6.79 8.76
C THR A 59 -2.00 -8.19 8.41
N CYS A 60 -1.09 -9.10 8.02
CA CYS A 60 -1.45 -10.47 7.66
C CYS A 60 -2.05 -11.24 8.83
N ILE A 61 -1.39 -11.23 10.00
CA ILE A 61 -1.87 -11.94 11.19
C ILE A 61 -3.23 -11.38 11.63
N SER A 62 -3.35 -10.04 11.68
CA SER A 62 -4.58 -9.35 12.04
C SER A 62 -5.72 -9.66 11.07
N ALA A 63 -5.45 -9.65 9.76
CA ALA A 63 -6.44 -9.95 8.73
C ALA A 63 -6.92 -11.41 8.81
N ILE A 64 -6.00 -12.37 8.98
CA ILE A 64 -6.35 -13.80 9.09
C ILE A 64 -7.20 -14.05 10.34
N LEU A 65 -6.82 -13.47 11.47
CA LEU A 65 -7.54 -13.67 12.73
C LEU A 65 -8.93 -13.02 12.69
N LEU A 66 -9.03 -11.83 12.12
CA LEU A 66 -10.30 -11.15 11.93
C LEU A 66 -11.19 -11.92 10.94
N HIS A 67 -10.64 -12.42 9.83
CA HIS A 67 -11.35 -13.25 8.86
C HIS A 67 -11.96 -14.50 9.50
N ARG A 68 -11.17 -15.18 10.35
CA ARG A 68 -11.64 -16.35 11.12
C ARG A 68 -12.78 -16.00 12.08
N ARG A 69 -12.70 -14.85 12.76
CA ARG A 69 -13.72 -14.41 13.72
C ARG A 69 -15.01 -13.88 13.06
N LEU A 70 -14.95 -13.49 11.79
CA LEU A 70 -16.10 -13.00 11.03
C LEU A 70 -16.81 -14.11 10.22
N ARG A 71 -16.30 -15.35 10.22
CA ARG A 71 -16.79 -16.48 9.39
C ARG A 71 -16.85 -16.13 7.89
N GLY A 72 -15.95 -15.26 7.42
CA GLY A 72 -15.89 -14.75 6.04
C GLY A 72 -15.96 -13.21 5.97
N MET A 73 -15.62 -12.66 4.80
CA MET A 73 -15.63 -11.21 4.53
C MET A 73 -16.90 -10.77 3.76
N GLY A 74 -18.01 -11.50 3.90
CA GLY A 74 -19.23 -11.29 3.10
C GLY A 74 -18.99 -11.54 1.61
N GLU A 75 -19.81 -10.93 0.75
CA GLU A 75 -19.68 -10.97 -0.72
C GLU A 75 -18.52 -10.11 -1.26
N GLN A 76 -17.67 -9.55 -0.40
CA GLN A 76 -16.58 -8.67 -0.83
C GLN A 76 -15.51 -9.50 -1.56
N ARG A 77 -15.30 -9.22 -2.84
CA ARG A 77 -14.31 -9.89 -3.72
C ARG A 77 -12.87 -9.41 -3.46
N LEU A 78 -12.47 -9.31 -2.20
CA LEU A 78 -11.22 -8.69 -1.76
C LEU A 78 -9.98 -9.31 -2.41
N ALA A 79 -9.95 -10.64 -2.59
CA ALA A 79 -8.84 -11.31 -3.26
C ALA A 79 -8.72 -10.89 -4.74
N MET A 80 -9.85 -10.73 -5.42
CA MET A 80 -9.89 -10.29 -6.81
C MET A 80 -9.44 -8.83 -6.93
N THR A 81 -9.94 -7.96 -6.05
CA THR A 81 -9.56 -6.54 -5.98
C THR A 81 -8.07 -6.38 -5.67
N THR A 82 -7.53 -7.18 -4.76
CA THR A 82 -6.09 -7.18 -4.42
C THR A 82 -5.26 -7.60 -5.62
N GLY A 83 -5.69 -8.62 -6.36
CA GLY A 83 -5.02 -9.05 -7.59
C GLY A 83 -5.07 -7.98 -8.69
N GLN A 84 -6.23 -7.36 -8.92
CA GLN A 84 -6.40 -6.31 -9.92
C GLN A 84 -5.59 -5.05 -9.58
N THR A 85 -5.63 -4.59 -8.34
CA THR A 85 -4.80 -3.46 -7.88
C THR A 85 -3.31 -3.77 -7.92
N GLY A 86 -2.92 -5.01 -7.58
CA GLY A 86 -1.54 -5.48 -7.75
C GLY A 86 -1.08 -5.43 -9.20
N LEU A 87 -1.92 -5.87 -10.15
CA LEU A 87 -1.62 -5.83 -11.58
C LEU A 87 -1.55 -4.38 -12.11
N ALA A 88 -2.44 -3.50 -11.66
CA ALA A 88 -2.38 -2.06 -11.97
C ALA A 88 -1.09 -1.41 -11.42
N ALA A 89 -0.66 -1.78 -10.21
CA ALA A 89 0.58 -1.29 -9.62
C ALA A 89 1.83 -1.80 -10.36
N LEU A 90 1.84 -3.07 -10.77
CA LEU A 90 2.94 -3.66 -11.55
C LEU A 90 3.07 -3.01 -12.93
N THR A 91 1.96 -2.80 -13.63
CA THR A 91 1.95 -2.12 -14.94
C THR A 91 2.40 -0.67 -14.83
N MET A 92 1.96 0.05 -13.80
CA MET A 92 2.46 1.38 -13.47
C MET A 92 3.98 1.38 -13.24
N GLY A 93 4.48 0.47 -12.41
CA GLY A 93 5.92 0.35 -12.13
C GLY A 93 6.74 0.05 -13.40
N ALA A 94 6.29 -0.91 -14.20
CA ALA A 94 6.95 -1.26 -15.47
C ALA A 94 6.98 -0.09 -16.45
N ALA A 95 5.87 0.63 -16.59
CA ALA A 95 5.81 1.81 -17.47
C ALA A 95 6.75 2.92 -16.98
N LEU A 96 6.81 3.15 -15.67
CA LEU A 96 7.64 4.20 -15.10
C LEU A 96 9.13 3.91 -15.22
N VAL A 97 9.54 2.63 -15.12
CA VAL A 97 10.93 2.20 -15.38
C VAL A 97 11.38 2.53 -16.81
N LEU A 98 10.47 2.50 -17.78
CA LEU A 98 10.77 2.84 -19.18
C LEU A 98 10.78 4.35 -19.41
N VAL A 99 9.91 5.10 -18.74
CA VAL A 99 9.72 6.53 -18.98
C VAL A 99 10.69 7.41 -18.19
N LEU A 100 11.02 7.05 -16.94
CA LEU A 100 11.90 7.83 -16.08
C LEU A 100 13.28 8.13 -16.70
N PRO A 101 13.99 7.17 -17.31
CA PRO A 101 15.31 7.43 -17.92
C PRO A 101 15.21 8.46 -19.05
N SER A 102 14.16 8.36 -19.88
CA SER A 102 13.91 9.28 -21.00
C SER A 102 13.56 10.70 -20.51
N LEU A 103 12.88 10.79 -19.37
CA LEU A 103 12.52 12.05 -18.74
C LEU A 103 13.75 12.73 -18.11
N GLN A 104 14.63 11.96 -17.48
CA GLN A 104 15.88 12.45 -16.89
C GLN A 104 16.87 12.97 -17.93
N THR A 105 17.01 12.28 -19.07
CA THR A 105 17.91 12.72 -20.16
C THR A 105 17.42 13.98 -20.87
N SER A 106 16.11 14.17 -20.99
CA SER A 106 15.52 15.32 -21.68
C SER A 106 15.51 16.60 -20.84
N ILE A 107 15.37 16.46 -19.51
CA ILE A 107 15.19 17.58 -18.59
C ILE A 107 16.52 18.03 -17.96
N GLY A 108 17.51 17.15 -17.82
CA GLY A 108 18.81 17.48 -17.25
C GLY A 108 18.77 17.66 -15.72
N ALA A 109 19.57 16.90 -14.99
CA ALA A 109 19.48 16.78 -13.52
C ALA A 109 20.41 17.74 -12.75
N ALA A 110 20.51 19.01 -13.14
CA ALA A 110 21.51 19.93 -12.57
C ALA A 110 20.98 20.85 -11.44
N THR A 111 19.67 21.00 -11.28
CA THR A 111 19.08 21.97 -10.33
C THR A 111 17.85 21.41 -9.61
N LEU A 112 17.61 21.86 -8.37
CA LEU A 112 16.44 21.45 -7.54
C LEU A 112 15.10 21.57 -8.27
N ILE A 113 14.93 22.60 -9.11
CA ILE A 113 13.71 22.81 -9.91
C ILE A 113 13.50 21.67 -10.92
N HIS A 114 14.58 21.16 -11.53
CA HIS A 114 14.51 20.05 -12.47
C HIS A 114 14.16 18.74 -11.74
N GLU A 115 14.67 18.53 -10.53
CA GLU A 115 14.33 17.36 -9.71
C GLU A 115 12.85 17.35 -9.31
N ILE A 116 12.32 18.52 -8.88
CA ILE A 116 10.89 18.69 -8.58
C ILE A 116 10.04 18.42 -9.84
N LEU A 117 10.46 18.91 -11.01
CA LEU A 117 9.75 18.67 -12.27
C LEU A 117 9.76 17.19 -12.67
N VAL A 118 10.90 16.51 -12.58
CA VAL A 118 11.00 15.07 -12.91
C VAL A 118 10.13 14.25 -11.97
N VAL A 119 10.17 14.52 -10.66
CA VAL A 119 9.33 13.82 -9.67
C VAL A 119 7.85 14.16 -9.86
N GLY A 120 7.52 15.43 -10.14
CA GLY A 120 6.15 15.88 -10.37
C GLY A 120 5.52 15.25 -11.61
N ILE A 121 6.23 15.27 -12.74
CA ILE A 121 5.76 14.66 -13.99
C ILE A 121 5.71 13.13 -13.86
N GLY A 122 6.75 12.51 -13.29
CA GLY A 122 6.77 11.06 -13.06
C GLY A 122 5.65 10.60 -12.13
N GLY A 123 5.39 11.36 -11.05
CA GLY A 123 4.29 11.12 -10.13
C GLY A 123 2.92 11.28 -10.80
N ALA A 124 2.72 12.35 -11.56
CA ALA A 124 1.48 12.57 -12.31
C ALA A 124 1.23 11.44 -13.33
N LEU A 125 2.27 11.02 -14.05
CA LEU A 125 2.19 9.91 -15.00
C LEU A 125 1.84 8.59 -14.29
N ALA A 126 2.47 8.30 -13.16
CA ALA A 126 2.18 7.12 -12.36
C ALA A 126 0.71 7.08 -11.93
N VAL A 127 0.17 8.21 -11.45
CA VAL A 127 -1.25 8.34 -11.09
C VAL A 127 -2.16 8.08 -12.28
N VAL A 128 -1.86 8.67 -13.45
CA VAL A 128 -2.65 8.48 -14.67
C VAL A 128 -2.65 7.02 -15.11
N ILE A 129 -1.49 6.35 -15.11
CA ILE A 129 -1.38 4.94 -15.53
C ILE A 129 -2.12 4.04 -14.56
N PHE A 130 -1.96 4.25 -13.26
CA PHE A 130 -2.65 3.46 -12.23
C PHE A 130 -4.17 3.62 -12.34
N ILE A 131 -4.68 4.85 -12.43
CA ILE A 131 -6.11 5.11 -12.57
C ILE A 131 -6.63 4.52 -13.89
N GLY A 132 -5.91 4.71 -15.00
CA GLY A 132 -6.27 4.14 -16.30
C GLY A 132 -6.40 2.62 -16.26
N MET A 133 -5.44 1.92 -15.64
CA MET A 133 -5.50 0.48 -15.46
C MET A 133 -6.59 0.04 -14.49
N ALA A 134 -6.82 0.79 -13.41
CA ALA A 134 -7.89 0.50 -12.46
C ALA A 134 -9.28 0.61 -13.13
N ILE A 135 -9.48 1.57 -14.04
CA ILE A 135 -10.70 1.71 -14.85
C ILE A 135 -10.81 0.55 -15.84
N LEU A 136 -9.72 0.19 -16.53
CA LEU A 136 -9.70 -0.89 -17.52
C LEU A 136 -10.02 -2.26 -16.88
N LEU A 137 -9.46 -2.53 -15.71
CA LEU A 137 -9.71 -3.72 -14.91
C LEU A 137 -11.09 -3.72 -14.24
N ARG A 138 -11.86 -2.63 -14.39
CA ARG A 138 -13.22 -2.45 -13.85
C ARG A 138 -13.30 -2.75 -12.35
N ILE A 139 -12.32 -2.26 -11.60
CA ILE A 139 -12.28 -2.42 -10.15
C ILE A 139 -13.58 -1.87 -9.55
N GLN A 140 -14.35 -2.72 -8.87
CA GLN A 140 -15.71 -2.39 -8.42
C GLN A 140 -15.70 -1.27 -7.38
N GLU A 141 -14.64 -1.21 -6.57
CA GLU A 141 -14.39 -0.23 -5.53
C GLU A 141 -14.18 1.17 -6.12
N LEU A 142 -13.51 1.28 -7.27
CA LEU A 142 -13.33 2.57 -7.94
C LEU A 142 -14.66 3.13 -8.45
N ARG A 143 -15.53 2.24 -8.94
CA ARG A 143 -16.87 2.59 -9.40
C ARG A 143 -17.75 3.04 -8.23
N TRP A 144 -17.69 2.33 -7.11
CA TRP A 144 -18.40 2.71 -5.88
C TRP A 144 -17.93 4.07 -5.35
N LEU A 145 -16.61 4.32 -5.36
CA LEU A 145 -16.04 5.61 -4.95
C LEU A 145 -16.52 6.74 -5.86
N TYR A 146 -16.49 6.53 -7.18
CA TYR A 146 -16.98 7.49 -8.17
C TYR A 146 -18.46 7.81 -7.97
N ASP A 147 -19.30 6.78 -7.77
CA ASP A 147 -20.73 6.96 -7.53
C ASP A 147 -21.01 7.71 -6.22
N LEU A 148 -20.20 7.47 -5.17
CA LEU A 148 -20.31 8.19 -3.90
C LEU A 148 -19.99 9.68 -4.05
N VAL A 149 -18.89 10.01 -4.75
CA VAL A 149 -18.50 11.39 -5.02
C VAL A 149 -19.54 12.09 -5.89
N ARG A 150 -20.02 11.41 -6.96
CA ARG A 150 -21.06 11.96 -7.83
C ARG A 150 -22.35 12.26 -7.07
N ARG A 151 -22.76 11.39 -6.15
CA ARG A 151 -23.94 11.62 -5.30
C ARG A 151 -23.75 12.80 -4.35
N ARG A 152 -22.54 12.98 -3.80
CA ARG A 152 -22.22 14.08 -2.88
C ARG A 152 -22.16 15.44 -3.59
N VAL A 153 -21.72 15.48 -4.84
CA VAL A 153 -21.65 16.71 -5.66
C VAL A 153 -23.00 17.07 -6.27
N ALA A 154 -23.90 16.09 -6.43
CA ALA A 154 -25.27 16.32 -6.90
C ALA A 154 -26.26 16.71 -5.77
N GLN A 155 -25.83 16.67 -4.51
CA GLN A 155 -26.56 17.19 -3.34
C GLN A 155 -26.01 18.56 -2.94
#